data_AF-K1TP76-F1
#
_entry.id   AF-K1TP76-F1
#
_cell.length_a   1.000
_cell.length_b   1.000
_cell.length_c   1.000
_cell.angle_alpha   90.00
_cell.angle_beta   90.00
_cell.angle_gamma   90.00
#
_symmetry.space_group_name_H-M   'P 1'
#
loop_
_entity.id
_entity.type
_entity.pdbx_description
1 polymer ?
#
loop_
_entity_poly.entity_id
_entity_poly.type
_entity_poly.pdbx_seq_one_letter_code
_entity_poly.pdbx_strand_id
1 'polypeptide(L)'
;MSEVLENDTKEKVALTEEQEQALLSFIKTDNVYHKYYDDVLILLKTGLRISELCGLTVADIDFKNEVVIIDHQLLKEQGTGLLY
;
A
#
# COMPACT_ATOMS: atom_id res chain seq x y z
N MET A 1 39.47 -13.24 9.31
CA MET A 1 38.52 -12.91 10.40
C MET A 1 37.28 -12.34 9.74
N SER A 2 36.25 -13.15 9.54
CA SER A 2 34.95 -12.70 9.03
C SER A 2 34.16 -12.16 10.21
N GLU A 3 33.91 -10.86 10.20
CA GLU A 3 33.06 -10.18 11.19
C GLU A 3 31.62 -10.69 10.99
N VAL A 4 31.13 -11.48 11.93
CA VAL A 4 29.75 -11.97 11.93
C VAL A 4 28.89 -10.81 12.43
N LEU A 5 28.13 -10.18 11.54
CA LEU A 5 27.16 -9.16 11.89
C LEU A 5 25.98 -9.83 12.64
N GLU A 6 25.67 -9.37 13.84
CA GLU A 6 24.46 -9.78 14.56
C GLU A 6 23.22 -9.30 13.80
N ASN A 7 22.26 -10.20 13.59
CA ASN A 7 21.00 -9.86 12.94
C ASN A 7 20.09 -9.12 13.94
N ASP A 8 20.02 -7.80 13.83
CA ASP A 8 19.21 -6.90 14.66
C ASP A 8 17.82 -6.61 14.06
N THR A 9 17.40 -7.39 13.06
CA THR A 9 16.11 -7.19 12.36
C THR A 9 14.94 -7.37 13.32
N LYS A 10 14.14 -6.32 13.49
CA LYS A 10 12.87 -6.39 14.21
C LYS A 10 11.82 -7.12 13.37
N GLU A 11 11.10 -8.04 14.00
CA GLU A 11 10.00 -8.76 13.38
C GLU A 11 8.87 -7.79 12.99
N LYS A 12 8.34 -7.96 11.78
CA LYS A 12 7.17 -7.21 11.30
C LYS A 12 5.93 -7.99 11.69
N VAL A 13 5.24 -7.53 12.72
CA VAL A 13 3.98 -8.11 13.18
C VAL A 13 2.84 -7.57 12.31
N ALA A 14 2.05 -8.47 11.72
CA ALA A 14 0.86 -8.11 10.95
C ALA A 14 -0.24 -7.54 11.87
N LEU A 15 -1.09 -6.69 11.31
CA LEU A 15 -2.28 -6.23 12.02
C LEU A 15 -3.24 -7.40 12.23
N THR A 16 -3.84 -7.47 13.42
CA THR A 16 -5.01 -8.31 13.69
C THR A 16 -6.24 -7.73 12.97
N GLU A 17 -7.28 -8.55 12.78
CA GLU A 17 -8.53 -8.09 12.17
C GLU A 17 -9.17 -6.94 12.96
N GLU A 18 -9.13 -7.01 14.30
CA GLU A 18 -9.64 -5.95 15.16
C GLU A 18 -8.86 -4.64 14.99
N GLN A 19 -7.53 -4.74 14.81
CA GLN A 19 -6.69 -3.56 14.55
C GLN A 19 -6.94 -2.98 13.15
N GLU A 20 -7.14 -3.80 12.12
CA GLU A 20 -7.56 -3.31 10.80
C GLU A 20 -8.88 -2.54 10.89
N GLN A 21 -9.89 -3.10 11.57
CA GLN A 21 -11.19 -2.44 11.69
C GLN A 21 -11.11 -1.13 12.49
N ALA A 22 -10.31 -1.11 13.55
CA ALA A 22 -10.07 0.11 14.33
C ALA A 22 -9.37 1.19 13.48
N LEU A 23 -8.36 0.80 12.69
CA LEU A 23 -7.66 1.70 11.77
C LEU A 23 -8.60 2.28 10.71
N LEU A 24 -9.37 1.44 10.04
CA LEU A 24 -10.33 1.87 9.01
C LEU A 24 -11.40 2.78 9.59
N SER A 25 -11.92 2.46 10.77
CA SER A 25 -12.91 3.29 11.47
C SER A 25 -12.36 4.67 11.82
N PHE A 26 -11.12 4.73 12.31
CA PHE A 26 -10.43 5.98 12.60
C PHE A 26 -10.30 6.84 11.34
N ILE A 27 -9.70 6.30 10.27
CA ILE A 27 -9.45 7.02 9.03
C ILE A 27 -10.77 7.58 8.47
N LYS A 28 -11.83 6.76 8.46
CA LYS A 28 -13.14 7.13 7.92
C LYS A 28 -13.76 8.36 8.62
N THR A 29 -13.51 8.51 9.91
CA THR A 29 -14.12 9.58 10.74
C THR A 29 -13.22 10.80 10.91
N ASP A 30 -11.94 10.70 10.57
CA ASP A 30 -10.98 11.77 10.78
C ASP A 30 -11.10 12.88 9.72
N ASN A 31 -11.07 14.14 10.15
CA ASN A 31 -11.25 15.31 9.28
C ASN A 31 -10.12 15.49 8.25
N VAL A 32 -8.93 14.95 8.51
CA VAL A 32 -7.75 15.11 7.64
C VAL A 32 -7.50 13.86 6.80
N TYR A 33 -7.65 12.68 7.40
CA TYR A 33 -7.23 11.41 6.80
C TYR A 33 -8.34 10.68 6.04
N HIS A 34 -9.62 11.03 6.18
CA HIS A 34 -10.73 10.36 5.48
C HIS A 34 -10.53 10.25 3.97
N LYS A 35 -9.83 11.21 3.34
CA LYS A 35 -9.50 11.19 1.92
C LYS A 35 -8.63 10.01 1.47
N TYR A 36 -7.97 9.32 2.41
CA TYR A 36 -7.14 8.13 2.14
C TYR A 36 -7.83 6.82 2.55
N TYR A 37 -9.12 6.86 2.92
CA TYR A 37 -9.83 5.67 3.36
C TYR A 37 -9.82 4.56 2.31
N ASP A 38 -10.16 4.91 1.06
CA ASP A 38 -10.22 3.94 -0.04
C ASP A 38 -8.82 3.39 -0.38
N ASP A 39 -7.80 4.23 -0.38
CA ASP A 39 -6.40 3.81 -0.60
C ASP A 39 -5.96 2.76 0.43
N VAL A 40 -6.20 3.02 1.72
CA VAL A 40 -5.84 2.10 2.79
C VAL A 40 -6.67 0.82 2.73
N LEU A 41 -7.96 0.92 2.42
CA LEU A 41 -8.83 -0.24 2.26
C LEU A 41 -8.34 -1.15 1.11
N ILE A 42 -7.98 -0.58 -0.04
CA ILE A 42 -7.45 -1.32 -1.18
C ILE A 42 -6.15 -2.02 -0.76
N LEU A 43 -5.20 -1.33 -0.14
CA LEU A 43 -3.93 -1.93 0.29
C LEU A 43 -4.14 -3.12 1.24
N LEU A 44 -5.04 -2.99 2.21
CA LEU A 44 -5.33 -4.06 3.17
C LEU A 44 -6.02 -5.27 2.53
N LYS A 45 -6.92 -5.05 1.56
CA LYS A 45 -7.74 -6.13 0.97
C LYS A 45 -7.14 -6.77 -0.28
N THR A 46 -6.19 -6.11 -0.93
CA THR A 46 -5.56 -6.60 -2.17
C THR A 46 -4.08 -6.94 -2.00
N GLY A 47 -3.40 -6.40 -0.98
CA GLY A 47 -1.98 -6.64 -0.75
C GLY A 47 -1.06 -5.96 -1.78
N LEU A 48 -1.55 -4.95 -2.50
CA LEU A 48 -0.74 -4.18 -3.45
C LEU A 48 0.45 -3.53 -2.75
N ARG A 49 1.57 -3.47 -3.46
CA ARG A 49 2.71 -2.63 -3.09
C ARG A 49 2.33 -1.17 -3.32
N ILE A 50 2.86 -0.27 -2.50
CA ILE A 50 2.50 1.15 -2.56
C ILE A 50 2.74 1.77 -3.95
N SER A 51 3.81 1.39 -4.64
CA SER A 51 4.12 1.88 -5.98
C SER A 51 3.18 1.34 -7.06
N GLU A 52 2.57 0.17 -6.86
CA GLU A 52 1.54 -0.36 -7.77
C GLU A 52 0.25 0.45 -7.62
N LEU A 53 -0.18 0.70 -6.37
CA LEU A 53 -1.32 1.58 -6.10
C LEU A 53 -1.09 2.98 -6.68
N CYS A 54 0.11 3.54 -6.54
CA CYS A 54 0.44 4.85 -7.10
C CYS A 54 0.42 4.90 -8.63
N GLY A 55 0.66 3.76 -9.30
CA GLY A 55 0.59 3.66 -10.76
C GLY A 55 -0.82 3.43 -11.28
N LEU A 56 -1.72 2.89 -10.44
CA LEU A 56 -3.03 2.42 -10.85
C LEU A 56 -3.87 3.49 -11.55
N THR A 57 -4.39 3.14 -12.72
CA THR A 57 -5.29 3.98 -13.51
C THR A 57 -6.68 3.34 -13.64
N VAL A 58 -7.66 4.12 -14.07
CA VAL A 58 -9.03 3.61 -14.32
C VAL A 58 -9.04 2.53 -15.42
N ALA A 59 -8.08 2.56 -16.36
CA ALA A 59 -7.99 1.56 -17.42
C ALA A 59 -7.59 0.17 -16.90
N ASP A 60 -6.98 0.10 -15.72
CA ASP A 60 -6.50 -1.13 -15.10
C ASP A 60 -7.58 -1.82 -14.25
N ILE A 61 -8.74 -1.18 -14.08
CA ILE A 61 -9.83 -1.67 -13.24
C ILE A 61 -10.97 -2.16 -14.12
N ASP A 62 -11.19 -3.47 -14.11
CA ASP A 62 -12.38 -4.09 -14.67
C ASP A 62 -13.48 -4.15 -13.61
N PHE A 63 -14.27 -3.08 -13.52
CA PHE A 63 -15.41 -2.98 -12.60
C PHE A 63 -16.50 -4.03 -12.87
N LYS A 64 -16.55 -4.62 -14.06
CA LYS A 64 -17.57 -5.63 -14.40
C LYS A 64 -17.20 -7.00 -13.82
N ASN A 65 -15.91 -7.34 -13.87
CA ASN A 65 -15.41 -8.60 -13.36
C ASN A 65 -14.79 -8.49 -11.96
N GLU A 66 -14.77 -7.28 -11.38
CA GLU A 66 -14.17 -6.97 -10.08
C GLU A 66 -12.67 -7.34 -10.04
N VAL A 67 -11.97 -7.08 -11.15
CA VAL A 67 -10.54 -7.39 -11.31
C VAL A 67 -9.73 -6.11 -11.41
N VAL A 68 -8.61 -6.08 -10.70
CA VAL A 68 -7.58 -5.05 -10.84
C VAL A 68 -6.36 -5.68 -11.51
N ILE A 69 -5.94 -5.11 -12.65
CA ILE A 69 -4.79 -5.57 -13.42
C ILE A 69 -3.56 -4.82 -12.94
N ILE A 70 -2.53 -5.54 -12.53
CA ILE A 70 -1.27 -4.96 -12.04
C ILE A 70 -0.15 -5.36 -12.98
N ASP A 71 0.18 -4.49 -13.92
CA ASP A 71 1.24 -4.69 -14.91
C ASP A 71 2.32 -3.59 -14.89
N HIS A 72 2.16 -2.55 -14.07
CA HIS A 72 3.12 -1.46 -13.92
C HIS A 72 3.15 -0.90 -12.48
N GLN A 73 4.15 -0.05 -12.21
CA GLN A 73 4.33 0.61 -10.91
C GLN A 73 4.90 2.03 -11.13
N LEU A 74 4.51 2.98 -10.29
CA LEU A 74 5.05 4.34 -10.32
C LEU A 74 6.19 4.50 -9.31
N LEU A 75 7.36 4.88 -9.80
CA LEU A 75 8.54 5.17 -8.97
C LEU A 75 8.89 6.66 -9.05
N LYS A 76 9.43 7.20 -7.95
CA LYS A 76 9.95 8.56 -7.90
C LYS A 76 11.42 8.53 -7.56
N GLU A 77 12.25 8.98 -8.49
CA GLU A 77 13.70 9.10 -8.30
C GLU A 77 14.09 10.56 -8.08
N GLN A 78 14.97 10.80 -7.10
CA GLN A 78 15.47 12.16 -6.85
C GLN A 78 16.32 12.63 -8.04
N GLY A 79 15.99 13.80 -8.59
CA GLY A 79 16.71 14.41 -9.72
C GLY A 79 16.17 14.03 -11.11
N THR A 80 15.57 12.84 -11.26
CA THR A 80 15.05 12.35 -12.56
C THR A 80 13.55 12.57 -12.73
N GLY A 81 12.77 12.54 -11.63
CA GLY A 81 11.32 12.73 -11.67
C GLY A 81 10.52 11.44 -11.46
N LEU A 82 9.35 11.34 -12.12
CA LEU A 82 8.50 10.16 -12.07
C LEU A 82 8.89 9.17 -13.17
N LEU A 83 8.97 7.89 -12.82
CA LEU A 83 9.26 6.77 -13.70
C LEU A 83 8.03 5.87 -13.76
N TYR A 84 7.44 5.75 -14.94
CA TYR A 84 6.31 4.88 -15.27
C TYR A 84 6.79 3.54 -15.81
#